data_AF-A0A8I6XDV9-F1
#
_entry.id   AF-A0A8I6XDV9-F1
#
_cell.length_a   1.000
_cell.length_b   1.000
_cell.length_c   1.000
_cell.angle_alpha   90.00
_cell.angle_beta   90.00
_cell.angle_gamma   90.00
#
_symmetry.space_group_name_H-M   'P 1'
#
loop_
_entity.id
_entity.type
_entity.pdbx_description
1 polymer ?
#
loop_
_entity_poly.entity_id
_entity_poly.type
_entity_poly.pdbx_seq_one_letter_code
_entity_poly.pdbx_strand_id
1 'polypeptide(L)'
;MKGKHQGVQSRLLETNPRALFMPCACHSLNLTLSDMAKSCSKAITFFGVVKIIYILFSSSTKRWRLLLDHVPKMTVKSLCNTRWESQIKSVHAFRYQAPELRKALL
;
A
#
# COMPACT_ATOMS: atom_id res chain seq x y z
N MET A 1 15.88 9.83 -5.65
CA MET A 1 14.56 10.29 -6.17
C MET A 1 14.76 11.52 -7.05
N LYS A 2 13.98 11.64 -8.12
CA LYS A 2 13.95 12.83 -8.99
C LYS A 2 13.30 13.97 -8.21
N GLY A 3 13.89 15.15 -8.22
CA GLY A 3 13.31 16.31 -7.55
C GLY A 3 14.12 17.55 -7.85
N LYS A 4 13.43 18.66 -8.17
CA LYS A 4 14.04 19.90 -8.67
C LYS A 4 14.80 20.68 -7.60
N HIS A 5 14.31 20.69 -6.36
CA HIS A 5 14.81 21.59 -5.31
C HIS A 5 15.59 20.87 -4.19
N GLN A 6 15.20 19.64 -3.82
CA GLN A 6 15.87 18.84 -2.78
C GLN A 6 15.96 17.36 -3.16
N GLY A 7 15.82 17.05 -4.45
CA GLY A 7 15.96 15.68 -4.93
C GLY A 7 17.40 15.22 -4.89
N VAL A 8 17.58 13.90 -4.83
CA VAL A 8 18.90 13.26 -4.99
C VAL A 8 19.53 13.69 -6.34
N GLN A 9 18.70 13.86 -7.37
CA GLN A 9 19.15 14.39 -8.66
C GLN A 9 19.82 15.77 -8.52
N SER A 10 19.15 16.75 -7.89
CA SER A 10 19.72 18.10 -7.77
C SER A 10 21.01 18.12 -6.98
N ARG A 11 21.06 17.42 -5.83
CA ARG A 11 22.28 17.34 -5.00
C ARG A 11 23.46 16.69 -5.74
N LEU A 12 23.18 15.67 -6.55
CA LEU A 12 24.18 15.02 -7.39
C LEU A 12 24.76 15.98 -8.43
N LEU A 13 23.90 16.75 -9.10
CA LEU A 13 24.30 17.73 -10.12
C LEU A 13 24.99 18.96 -9.53
N GLU A 14 24.62 19.38 -8.32
CA GLU A 14 25.32 20.43 -7.56
C GLU A 14 26.77 20.03 -7.25
N THR A 15 27.00 18.75 -6.91
CA THR A 15 28.35 18.23 -6.63
C THR A 15 29.15 17.99 -7.91
N ASN A 16 28.51 17.49 -8.95
CA ASN A 16 29.13 17.25 -10.25
C ASN A 16 28.13 17.53 -11.38
N PRO A 17 28.23 18.69 -12.06
CA PRO A 17 27.34 19.06 -13.16
C PRO A 17 27.35 18.11 -14.36
N ARG A 18 28.39 17.27 -14.50
CA ARG A 18 28.53 16.29 -15.58
C ARG A 18 27.96 14.91 -15.22
N ALA A 19 27.50 14.72 -13.98
CA ALA A 19 26.94 13.45 -13.55
C ALA A 19 25.64 13.14 -14.31
N LEU A 20 25.49 11.89 -14.74
CA LEU A 20 24.25 11.41 -15.34
C LEU A 20 23.32 10.89 -14.25
N PHE A 21 22.05 11.25 -14.33
CA PHE A 21 21.01 10.77 -13.41
C PHE A 21 19.93 10.03 -14.18
N MET A 22 19.68 8.78 -13.80
CA MET A 22 18.57 7.97 -14.30
C MET A 22 17.58 7.70 -13.14
N PRO A 23 16.30 8.08 -13.25
CA PRO A 23 15.31 7.69 -12.26
C PRO A 23 15.11 6.17 -12.28
N CYS A 24 14.91 5.57 -11.11
CA CYS A 24 14.57 4.15 -11.01
C CYS A 24 13.18 3.89 -11.63
N ALA A 25 13.13 3.08 -12.68
CA ALA A 25 11.89 2.71 -13.36
C ALA A 25 10.86 2.11 -12.39
N CYS A 26 11.28 1.22 -11.48
CA CYS A 26 10.40 0.62 -10.48
C CYS A 26 9.77 1.68 -9.55
N HIS A 27 10.56 2.67 -9.13
CA HIS A 27 10.07 3.76 -8.29
C HIS A 27 9.11 4.68 -9.05
N SER A 28 9.45 5.04 -10.29
CA SER A 28 8.57 5.83 -11.15
C SER A 28 7.23 5.14 -11.39
N LEU A 29 7.24 3.85 -11.73
CA LEU A 29 6.02 3.07 -11.90
C LEU A 29 5.18 3.03 -10.61
N ASN A 30 5.82 2.82 -9.47
CA ASN A 30 5.15 2.79 -8.16
C ASN A 30 4.46 4.12 -7.83
N LEU A 31 5.08 5.26 -8.17
CA LEU A 31 4.46 6.57 -8.03
C LEU A 31 3.26 6.72 -8.97
N THR A 32 3.42 6.41 -10.26
CA THR A 32 2.34 6.49 -11.25
C THR A 32 1.12 5.68 -10.81
N LEU A 33 1.31 4.43 -10.38
CA LEU A 33 0.21 3.57 -9.92
C LEU A 33 -0.46 4.13 -8.65
N SER A 34 0.33 4.66 -7.72
CA SER A 34 -0.19 5.27 -6.50
C SER A 34 -1.01 6.53 -6.80
N ASP A 35 -0.58 7.35 -7.76
CA ASP A 35 -1.29 8.56 -8.16
C ASP A 35 -2.57 8.22 -8.94
N MET A 36 -2.53 7.21 -9.81
CA MET A 36 -3.73 6.69 -10.48
C MET A 36 -4.77 6.16 -9.49
N ALA A 37 -4.35 5.45 -8.45
CA ALA A 37 -5.27 4.98 -7.41
C ALA A 37 -5.89 6.15 -6.61
N LYS A 38 -5.14 7.24 -6.40
CA LYS A 38 -5.61 8.46 -5.71
C LYS A 38 -6.46 9.36 -6.60
N SER A 39 -6.40 9.24 -7.92
CA SER A 39 -7.25 10.01 -8.83
C SER A 39 -8.59 9.31 -9.12
N CYS A 40 -8.71 8.02 -8.80
CA CYS A 40 -9.94 7.25 -8.98
C CYS A 40 -10.77 7.19 -7.69
N SER A 41 -11.92 7.86 -7.66
CA SER A 41 -12.82 7.88 -6.49
C SER A 41 -13.20 6.48 -6.00
N LYS A 42 -13.51 5.56 -6.92
CA LYS A 42 -13.83 4.16 -6.59
C LYS A 42 -12.66 3.44 -5.90
N ALA A 43 -11.44 3.65 -6.39
CA ALA A 43 -10.24 3.06 -5.79
C ALA A 43 -9.96 3.65 -4.40
N ILE A 44 -10.12 4.96 -4.23
CA ILE A 44 -9.99 5.64 -2.92
C ILE A 44 -10.97 5.03 -1.92
N THR A 45 -12.25 4.90 -2.28
CA THR A 45 -13.26 4.31 -1.39
C THR A 45 -12.93 2.86 -1.07
N PHE A 46 -12.57 2.06 -2.08
CA PHE A 46 -12.23 0.65 -1.90
C PHE A 46 -11.04 0.46 -0.92
N PHE A 47 -9.93 1.14 -1.15
CA PHE A 47 -8.77 1.05 -0.26
C PHE A 47 -9.05 1.69 1.11
N GLY A 48 -9.96 2.66 1.19
CA GLY A 48 -10.48 3.18 2.46
C GLY A 48 -11.15 2.09 3.31
N VAL A 49 -12.02 1.28 2.70
CA VAL A 49 -12.68 0.14 3.39
C VAL A 49 -11.66 -0.90 3.83
N VAL A 50 -10.72 -1.28 2.95
CA VAL A 50 -9.63 -2.22 3.29
C VAL A 50 -8.84 -1.73 4.51
N LYS A 51 -8.54 -0.42 4.56
CA LYS A 51 -7.85 0.20 5.70
C LYS A 51 -8.65 0.12 6.99
N ILE A 52 -9.95 0.43 6.93
CA ILE A 52 -10.84 0.42 8.10
C ILE A 52 -10.91 -0.99 8.70
N ILE A 53 -11.06 -2.02 7.85
CA ILE A 53 -11.11 -3.42 8.29
C ILE A 53 -9.79 -3.83 8.95
N TYR A 54 -8.65 -3.46 8.37
CA TYR A 54 -7.36 -3.71 9.01
C TYR A 54 -7.29 -3.06 10.41
N ILE A 55 -7.64 -1.77 10.51
CA ILE A 55 -7.61 -1.02 11.77
C ILE A 55 -8.53 -1.67 12.82
N LEU A 56 -9.74 -2.08 12.43
CA LEU A 56 -10.73 -2.70 13.30
C LEU A 56 -10.17 -3.94 14.02
N PHE A 57 -9.50 -4.82 13.27
CA PHE A 57 -8.92 -6.05 13.81
C PHE A 57 -7.61 -5.78 14.55
N SER A 58 -6.74 -4.90 14.01
CA SER A 58 -5.44 -4.61 14.63
C SER A 58 -5.55 -3.81 15.93
N SER A 59 -6.68 -3.12 16.18
CA SER A 59 -6.88 -2.31 17.38
C SER A 59 -7.08 -3.12 18.67
N SER A 60 -7.26 -4.45 18.57
CA SER A 60 -7.50 -5.31 19.73
C SER A 60 -6.92 -6.69 19.50
N THR A 61 -6.11 -7.17 20.45
CA THR A 61 -5.58 -8.53 20.42
C THR A 61 -6.67 -9.59 20.39
N LYS A 62 -7.83 -9.34 21.04
CA LYS A 62 -9.00 -10.22 21.00
C LYS A 62 -9.59 -10.30 19.59
N ARG A 63 -9.79 -9.15 18.92
CA ARG A 63 -10.30 -9.11 17.55
C ARG A 63 -9.30 -9.73 16.57
N TRP A 64 -8.01 -9.50 16.77
CA TRP A 64 -6.96 -10.12 15.96
C TRP A 64 -6.99 -11.65 16.07
N ARG A 65 -7.21 -12.22 17.27
CA ARG A 65 -7.40 -13.68 17.42
C ARG A 65 -8.63 -14.17 16.66
N LEU A 66 -9.79 -13.51 16.81
CA LEU A 66 -11.00 -13.86 16.07
C LEU A 66 -10.77 -13.87 14.55
N LEU A 67 -10.01 -12.91 14.02
CA LEU A 67 -9.63 -12.88 12.61
C LEU A 67 -8.80 -14.12 12.23
N LEU A 68 -7.80 -14.49 13.04
CA LEU A 68 -6.95 -15.65 12.77
C LEU A 68 -7.73 -16.98 12.84
N ASP A 69 -8.71 -17.08 13.75
CA ASP A 69 -9.55 -18.26 13.90
C ASP A 69 -10.41 -18.50 12.65
N HIS A 70 -10.85 -17.43 11.99
CA HIS A 70 -11.70 -17.50 10.80
C HIS A 70 -10.90 -17.48 9.49
N VAL A 71 -9.75 -16.80 9.44
CA VAL A 71 -8.96 -16.54 8.24
C VAL A 71 -7.55 -17.13 8.38
N PRO A 72 -7.38 -18.46 8.19
CA PRO A 72 -6.14 -19.14 8.54
C PRO A 72 -5.02 -19.02 7.50
N LYS A 73 -5.31 -18.72 6.23
CA LYS A 73 -4.30 -18.77 5.14
C LYS A 73 -3.58 -17.45 4.91
N MET A 74 -4.31 -16.33 4.92
CA MET A 74 -3.73 -15.00 4.66
C MET A 74 -4.32 -13.96 5.58
N THR A 75 -3.47 -13.29 6.35
CA THR A 75 -3.87 -12.21 7.24
C THR A 75 -4.12 -10.92 6.49
N VAL A 76 -5.02 -10.09 7.02
CA VAL A 76 -5.24 -8.72 6.55
C VAL A 76 -3.97 -7.90 6.79
N LYS A 77 -3.55 -7.13 5.79
CA LYS A 77 -2.33 -6.30 5.87
C LYS A 77 -2.66 -4.83 5.77
N SER A 78 -1.87 -4.02 6.48
CA SER A 78 -1.95 -2.57 6.39
C SER A 78 -1.63 -2.08 4.98
N LEU A 79 -2.26 -0.98 4.61
CA LEU A 79 -1.95 -0.24 3.39
C LEU A 79 -0.69 0.61 3.58
N CYS A 80 0.22 0.54 2.61
CA CYS A 80 1.37 1.43 2.55
C CYS A 80 1.14 2.46 1.44
N ASN A 81 1.19 3.74 1.79
CA ASN A 81 0.99 4.84 0.85
C ASN A 81 2.14 4.99 -0.15
N THR A 82 3.32 4.45 0.16
CA THR A 82 4.56 4.65 -0.61
C THR A 82 4.97 3.42 -1.41
N ARG A 83 4.32 2.26 -1.21
CA ARG A 83 4.66 0.99 -1.88
C ARG A 83 3.41 0.30 -2.41
N TRP A 84 3.20 0.38 -3.71
CA TRP A 84 2.13 -0.27 -4.46
C TRP A 84 2.07 -1.79 -4.24
N GLU A 85 3.22 -2.45 -4.13
CA GLU A 85 3.30 -3.88 -3.82
C GLU A 85 2.58 -4.21 -2.49
N SER A 86 2.66 -3.32 -1.49
CA SER A 86 1.93 -3.48 -0.23
C SER A 86 0.41 -3.36 -0.42
N GLN A 87 -0.02 -2.51 -1.34
CA GLN A 87 -1.45 -2.35 -1.64
C GLN A 87 -2.00 -3.61 -2.30
N ILE A 88 -1.26 -4.20 -3.25
CA ILE A 88 -1.62 -5.52 -3.81
C ILE A 88 -1.73 -6.55 -2.70
N LYS A 89 -0.69 -6.67 -1.84
CA LYS A 89 -0.66 -7.61 -0.72
C LYS A 89 -1.84 -7.43 0.24
N SER A 90 -2.30 -6.20 0.47
CA SER A 90 -3.46 -5.92 1.33
C SER A 90 -4.77 -6.47 0.78
N VAL A 91 -4.89 -6.61 -0.54
CA VAL A 91 -6.11 -7.08 -1.22
C VAL A 91 -6.20 -8.61 -1.27
N HIS A 92 -5.08 -9.33 -1.12
CA HIS A 92 -5.07 -10.80 -1.21
C HIS A 92 -6.08 -11.47 -0.28
N ALA A 93 -6.13 -11.07 0.99
CA ALA A 93 -7.07 -11.66 1.96
C ALA A 93 -8.53 -11.42 1.53
N PHE A 94 -8.86 -10.24 1.01
CA PHE A 94 -10.19 -9.90 0.52
C PHE A 94 -10.55 -10.62 -0.78
N ARG A 95 -9.58 -10.85 -1.66
CA ARG A 95 -9.80 -11.53 -2.94
C ARG A 95 -10.01 -13.03 -2.77
N TYR A 96 -9.21 -13.66 -1.91
CA TYR A 96 -9.13 -15.12 -1.83
C TYR A 96 -9.86 -15.73 -0.62
N GLN A 97 -10.22 -14.91 0.38
CA GLN A 97 -10.89 -15.37 1.61
C GLN A 97 -12.03 -14.41 2.03
N ALA A 98 -12.75 -13.85 1.04
CA ALA A 98 -13.86 -12.94 1.31
C ALA A 98 -14.95 -13.56 2.22
N PRO A 99 -15.37 -14.83 2.02
CA PRO A 99 -16.39 -15.46 2.88
C PRO A 99 -15.95 -15.59 4.34
N GLU A 100 -14.70 -15.98 4.58
CA GLU A 100 -14.11 -16.12 5.91
C GLU A 100 -13.98 -14.77 6.60
N LEU A 101 -13.50 -13.76 5.88
CA LEU A 101 -13.38 -12.41 6.39
C LEU A 101 -14.76 -11.80 6.72
N ARG A 102 -15.78 -12.11 5.92
CA ARG A 102 -17.17 -11.74 6.23
C ARG A 102 -17.66 -12.42 7.51
N LYS A 103 -17.36 -13.70 7.72
CA LYS A 103 -17.73 -14.40 8.97
C LYS A 103 -17.03 -13.78 10.18
N ALA A 104 -15.76 -13.40 10.06
CA ALA A 104 -15.02 -12.74 11.14
C ALA A 104 -15.55 -11.34 11.51
N LEU A 105 -16.33 -10.72 10.62
CA LEU A 105 -16.93 -9.40 10.82
C LEU A 105 -18.35 -9.44 11.40
N LEU A 106 -19.01 -10.60 11.35
CA LEU A 106 -20.35 -10.84 11.91
C LEU A 106 -20.24 -11.38 13.34
#